data_AF-A0A3M0WPS9-F1
#
_entry.id   AF-A0A3M0WPS9-F1
#
_cell.length_a   1.000
_cell.length_b   1.000
_cell.length_c   1.000
_cell.angle_alpha   90.00
_cell.angle_beta   90.00
_cell.angle_gamma   90.00
#
_symmetry.space_group_name_H-M   'P 1'
#
loop_
_entity.id
_entity.type
_entity.pdbx_description
1 polymer ?
#
loop_
_entity_poly.entity_id
_entity_poly.type
_entity_poly.pdbx_seq_one_letter_code
_entity_poly.pdbx_strand_id
1 'polypeptide(L)'
;MRIPNRAVVALLAVFAVIGLVALPLPEYLARWAGFAVVLAVTFVLSVIGAMGAGDAKFLAAMAPFVPREDAGLMLGLLAVILLVTFALHRLARAIRPIRAATPGWKSWQAKGHFPMGIALSSALVAYLMLRAFGPA
;
A
#
# COMPACT_ATOMS: atom_id res chain seq x y z
N MET A 1 4.40 -6.94 11.76
CA MET A 1 2.91 -6.99 11.81
C MET A 1 2.42 -7.66 10.54
N ARG A 2 1.18 -8.19 10.50
CA ARG A 2 0.68 -8.92 9.34
C ARG A 2 -0.40 -8.12 8.64
N ILE A 3 -0.26 -7.92 7.32
CA ILE A 3 -1.36 -7.48 6.47
C ILE A 3 -2.26 -8.70 6.22
N PRO A 4 -3.55 -8.65 6.61
CA PRO A 4 -4.42 -9.82 6.52
C PRO A 4 -4.82 -10.07 5.06
N ASN A 5 -4.89 -11.34 4.63
CA ASN A 5 -5.23 -11.70 3.25
C ASN A 5 -6.57 -11.13 2.81
N ARG A 6 -7.55 -11.05 3.72
CA ARG A 6 -8.86 -10.44 3.45
C ARG A 6 -8.76 -8.99 2.95
N ALA A 7 -7.77 -8.22 3.38
CA ALA A 7 -7.60 -6.84 2.91
C ALA A 7 -7.11 -6.81 1.46
N VAL A 8 -6.21 -7.72 1.08
CA VAL A 8 -5.69 -7.87 -0.28
C VAL A 8 -6.82 -8.30 -1.22
N VAL A 9 -7.58 -9.32 -0.82
CA VAL A 9 -8.72 -9.83 -1.61
C VAL A 9 -9.81 -8.77 -1.72
N ALA A 10 -10.13 -8.05 -0.64
CA ALA A 10 -11.10 -6.96 -0.68
C ALA A 10 -10.68 -5.86 -1.66
N LEU A 11 -9.40 -5.47 -1.66
CA LEU A 11 -8.88 -4.45 -2.58
C LEU A 11 -9.01 -4.89 -4.05
N LEU A 12 -8.66 -6.14 -4.35
CA LEU A 12 -8.83 -6.72 -5.68
C LEU A 12 -10.31 -6.82 -6.08
N ALA A 13 -11.18 -7.21 -5.16
CA ALA A 13 -12.62 -7.30 -5.41
C ALA A 13 -13.23 -5.92 -5.71
N VAL A 14 -12.81 -4.88 -4.98
CA VAL A 14 -13.21 -3.50 -5.26
C VAL A 14 -12.78 -3.11 -6.67
N PHE A 15 -11.53 -3.37 -7.07
CA PHE A 15 -11.10 -3.07 -8.44
C PHE A 15 -11.86 -3.90 -9.48
N ALA A 16 -12.11 -5.19 -9.20
CA ALA A 16 -12.80 -6.08 -10.12
C ALA A 16 -14.19 -5.55 -10.50
N VAL A 17 -14.95 -5.09 -9.50
CA VAL A 17 -16.30 -4.57 -9.69
C VAL A 17 -16.28 -3.13 -10.21
N ILE A 18 -15.57 -2.23 -9.53
CA ILE A 18 -15.60 -0.80 -9.85
C ILE A 18 -14.85 -0.51 -11.15
N GLY A 19 -13.69 -1.12 -11.35
CA GLY A 19 -12.91 -0.95 -12.57
C GLY A 19 -13.64 -1.43 -13.82
N LEU A 20 -14.44 -2.50 -13.71
CA LEU A 20 -15.24 -3.00 -14.84
C LEU A 20 -16.33 -2.02 -15.27
N VAL A 21 -16.88 -1.25 -14.32
CA VAL A 21 -17.90 -0.23 -14.60
C VAL A 21 -17.26 1.10 -15.02
N ALA A 22 -16.11 1.45 -14.44
CA ALA A 22 -15.49 2.76 -14.60
C ALA A 22 -14.57 2.88 -15.82
N LEU A 23 -14.02 1.78 -16.35
CA LEU A 23 -13.00 1.79 -17.38
C LEU A 23 -13.46 1.10 -18.67
N PRO A 24 -12.97 1.56 -19.85
CA PRO A 24 -13.06 0.77 -21.07
C PRO A 24 -12.41 -0.61 -20.89
N LEU A 25 -13.00 -1.65 -21.49
CA LEU A 25 -12.54 -3.03 -21.30
C LEU A 25 -11.04 -3.25 -21.60
N PRO A 26 -10.43 -2.67 -22.65
CA PRO A 26 -9.01 -2.82 -22.90
C PRO A 26 -8.14 -2.26 -21.76
N GLU A 27 -8.52 -1.10 -21.23
CA GLU A 27 -7.81 -0.45 -20.13
C GLU A 27 -7.95 -1.26 -18.84
N TYR A 28 -9.17 -1.72 -18.54
CA TYR A 28 -9.44 -2.60 -17.40
C TYR A 28 -8.57 -3.86 -17.41
N LEU A 29 -8.44 -4.53 -18.54
CA LEU A 29 -7.58 -5.71 -18.69
C LEU A 29 -6.09 -5.36 -18.55
N ALA A 30 -5.66 -4.22 -19.09
CA ALA A 30 -4.29 -3.73 -18.91
C ALA A 30 -3.94 -3.49 -17.43
N ARG A 31 -4.90 -3.03 -16.61
CA ARG A 31 -4.69 -2.89 -15.15
C ARG A 31 -4.45 -4.21 -14.44
N TRP A 32 -5.13 -5.28 -14.87
CA TRP A 32 -4.87 -6.62 -14.35
C TRP A 32 -3.50 -7.17 -14.78
N ALA A 33 -3.05 -6.83 -15.99
CA ALA A 33 -1.68 -7.14 -16.41
C ALA A 33 -0.65 -6.40 -15.51
N GLY A 34 -0.94 -5.14 -15.15
CA GLY A 34 -0.16 -4.38 -14.16
C GLY A 34 -0.07 -5.10 -12.80
N PHE A 35 -1.19 -5.63 -12.29
CA PHE A 35 -1.20 -6.47 -11.09
C PHE A 35 -0.26 -7.68 -11.22
N ALA A 36 -0.34 -8.43 -12.32
CA ALA A 36 0.49 -9.62 -12.52
C ALA A 36 1.99 -9.27 -12.57
N VAL A 37 2.36 -8.18 -13.26
CA VAL A 37 3.74 -7.71 -13.33
C VAL A 37 4.26 -7.30 -11.95
N VAL A 38 3.49 -6.48 -11.23
CA VAL A 38 3.90 -6.03 -9.89
C VAL A 38 3.97 -7.20 -8.91
N LEU A 39 3.03 -8.14 -8.98
CA LEU A 39 3.08 -9.37 -8.18
C LEU A 39 4.33 -10.18 -8.46
N ALA A 40 4.70 -10.38 -9.73
CA ALA A 40 5.90 -11.13 -10.10
C ALA A 40 7.16 -10.46 -9.53
N VAL A 41 7.29 -9.13 -9.69
CA VAL A 41 8.42 -8.36 -9.17
C VAL A 41 8.49 -8.44 -7.65
N THR A 42 7.39 -8.14 -6.95
CA THR A 42 7.38 -8.14 -5.48
C THR A 42 7.48 -9.54 -4.88
N PHE A 43 7.03 -10.57 -5.60
CA PHE A 43 7.24 -11.97 -5.23
C PHE A 43 8.74 -12.32 -5.26
N VAL A 44 9.46 -11.97 -6.33
CA VAL A 44 10.92 -12.16 -6.39
C VAL A 44 11.62 -11.43 -5.25
N LEU A 45 11.26 -10.16 -5.01
CA LEU A 45 11.79 -9.39 -3.87
C LEU A 45 11.48 -10.04 -2.52
N SER A 46 10.32 -10.70 -2.39
CA SER A 46 9.96 -11.43 -1.18
C SER A 46 10.74 -12.73 -1.01
N VAL A 47 11.02 -13.45 -2.10
CA VAL A 47 11.79 -14.71 -2.07
C VAL A 47 13.24 -14.45 -1.67
N ILE A 48 13.85 -13.37 -2.15
CA ILE A 48 15.22 -12.98 -1.78
C ILE A 48 15.32 -12.28 -0.41
N GLY A 49 14.20 -12.10 0.30
CA GLY A 49 14.16 -11.48 1.63
C GLY A 49 14.22 -9.96 1.66
N ALA A 50 14.17 -9.28 0.51
CA ALA A 50 14.19 -7.82 0.42
C ALA A 50 12.86 -7.15 0.81
N MET A 51 11.74 -7.89 0.71
CA MET A 51 10.39 -7.40 1.03
C MET A 51 9.59 -8.45 1.81
N GLY A 52 8.72 -8.02 2.72
CA GLY A 52 7.80 -8.94 3.39
C GLY A 52 6.72 -9.45 2.43
N ALA A 53 6.43 -10.76 2.46
CA ALA A 53 5.37 -11.37 1.63
C ALA A 53 3.99 -10.70 1.81
N GLY A 54 3.73 -10.12 2.99
CA GLY A 54 2.53 -9.34 3.27
C GLY A 54 2.46 -8.05 2.45
N ASP A 55 3.58 -7.34 2.36
CA ASP A 55 3.71 -6.06 1.66
C ASP A 55 3.72 -6.30 0.15
N ALA A 56 4.40 -7.37 -0.30
CA ALA A 56 4.50 -7.75 -1.70
C ALA A 56 3.13 -7.92 -2.38
N LYS A 57 2.27 -8.77 -1.78
CA LYS A 57 0.92 -9.01 -2.31
C LYS A 57 -0.01 -7.81 -2.19
N PHE A 58 0.18 -6.96 -1.16
CA PHE A 58 -0.65 -5.76 -0.99
C PHE A 58 -0.26 -4.69 -2.02
N LEU A 59 1.03 -4.48 -2.24
CA LEU A 59 1.54 -3.58 -3.27
C LEU A 59 1.13 -4.04 -4.67
N ALA A 60 1.13 -5.36 -4.93
CA ALA A 60 0.53 -5.92 -6.14
C ALA A 60 -0.97 -5.56 -6.25
N ALA A 61 -1.76 -5.79 -5.21
CA ALA A 61 -3.19 -5.49 -5.22
C ALA A 61 -3.54 -4.00 -5.36
N MET A 62 -2.62 -3.10 -5.03
CA MET A 62 -2.75 -1.66 -5.30
C MET A 62 -2.55 -1.32 -6.78
N ALA A 63 -1.77 -2.12 -7.52
CA ALA A 63 -1.32 -1.79 -8.87
C ALA A 63 -2.46 -1.52 -9.87
N PRO A 64 -3.59 -2.26 -9.89
CA PRO A 64 -4.68 -1.99 -10.83
C PRO A 64 -5.26 -0.57 -10.73
N PHE A 65 -5.24 0.01 -9.53
CA PHE A 65 -5.76 1.35 -9.27
C PHE A 65 -4.88 2.46 -9.88
N VAL A 66 -3.67 2.12 -10.31
CA VAL A 66 -2.66 3.08 -10.76
C VAL A 66 -2.39 2.86 -12.25
N PRO A 67 -2.69 3.84 -13.11
CA PRO A 67 -2.31 3.84 -14.51
C PRO A 67 -0.80 3.74 -14.66
N ARG A 68 -0.34 3.17 -15.78
CA ARG A 68 1.10 3.01 -16.02
C ARG A 68 1.82 4.36 -16.04
N GLU A 69 1.17 5.37 -16.62
CA GLU A 69 1.64 6.76 -16.67
C GLU A 69 1.82 7.39 -15.29
N ASP A 70 1.15 6.86 -14.26
CA ASP A 70 1.20 7.36 -12.89
C ASP A 70 2.15 6.60 -11.98
N ALA A 71 2.87 5.61 -12.51
CA ALA A 71 3.78 4.81 -11.71
C ALA A 71 4.80 5.69 -10.96
N GLY A 72 5.34 6.71 -11.63
CA GLY A 72 6.26 7.67 -11.01
C GLY A 72 5.62 8.47 -9.88
N LEU A 73 4.39 8.96 -10.08
CA LEU A 73 3.64 9.70 -9.06
C LEU A 73 3.33 8.82 -7.85
N MET A 74 2.86 7.59 -8.07
CA MET A 74 2.56 6.64 -6.99
C MET A 74 3.82 6.27 -6.21
N LEU A 75 4.95 6.00 -6.89
CA LEU A 75 6.21 5.69 -6.22
C LEU A 75 6.72 6.89 -5.39
N GLY A 76 6.60 8.11 -5.92
CA GLY A 76 6.93 9.34 -5.19
C GLY A 76 6.05 9.54 -3.96
N LEU A 77 4.73 9.39 -4.10
CA LEU A 77 3.77 9.46 -2.98
C LEU A 77 4.07 8.40 -1.93
N LEU A 78 4.30 7.16 -2.34
CA LEU A 78 4.65 6.07 -1.44
C LEU A 78 5.94 6.38 -0.67
N ALA A 79 6.97 6.90 -1.34
CA ALA A 79 8.23 7.27 -0.68
C ALA A 79 8.01 8.35 0.39
N VAL A 80 7.31 9.44 0.05
CA VAL A 80 7.02 10.54 0.99
C VAL A 80 6.17 10.04 2.15
N ILE A 81 5.08 9.33 1.87
CA ILE A 81 4.15 8.84 2.90
C ILE A 81 4.81 7.79 3.79
N LEU A 82 5.70 6.95 3.25
CA LEU A 82 6.49 6.03 4.05
C LEU A 82 7.36 6.79 5.06
N LEU A 83 8.09 7.82 4.62
CA LEU A 83 8.93 8.63 5.51
C LEU A 83 8.10 9.34 6.58
N VAL A 84 6.98 9.95 6.18
CA VAL A 84 6.08 10.66 7.10
C VAL A 84 5.48 9.71 8.13
N THR A 85 4.88 8.60 7.69
CA THR A 85 4.25 7.62 8.58
C THR A 85 5.27 6.93 9.47
N PHE A 86 6.48 6.68 8.98
CA PHE A 86 7.59 6.20 9.78
C PHE A 86 7.98 7.19 10.89
N ALA A 87 8.19 8.46 10.54
CA ALA A 87 8.54 9.51 11.49
C ALA A 87 7.44 9.69 12.55
N LEU A 88 6.17 9.80 12.13
CA LEU A 88 5.03 9.91 13.03
C LEU A 88 4.92 8.69 13.95
N HIS A 89 5.13 7.49 13.44
CA HIS A 89 5.12 6.28 14.25
C HIS A 89 6.23 6.28 15.31
N ARG A 90 7.45 6.71 14.94
CA ARG A 90 8.58 6.82 15.87
C ARG A 90 8.34 7.88 16.94
N LEU A 91 7.78 9.02 16.55
CA LEU A 91 7.41 10.10 17.48
C LEU A 91 6.31 9.65 18.44
N ALA A 92 5.25 9.01 17.95
CA ALA A 92 4.18 8.46 18.76
C ALA A 92 4.70 7.44 19.79
N ARG A 93 5.66 6.60 19.39
CA ARG A 93 6.36 5.67 20.29
C ARG A 93 7.21 6.38 21.34
N ALA A 94 7.74 7.57 21.08
CA ALA A 94 8.55 8.31 22.04
C ALA A 94 7.70 9.00 23.13
N ILE A 95 6.43 9.30 22.83
CA ILE A 95 5.52 10.02 23.72
C ILE A 95 4.98 9.09 24.82
N ARG A 96 5.29 9.40 26.09
CA ARG A 96 4.93 8.56 27.25
C ARG A 96 3.40 8.35 27.40
N PRO A 97 2.53 9.38 27.33
CA PRO A 97 1.08 9.19 27.38
C PRO A 97 0.55 8.22 26.32
N ILE A 98 1.03 8.32 25.08
CA ILE A 98 0.59 7.45 23.96
C ILE A 98 1.00 6.00 24.25
N ARG A 99 2.23 5.77 24.70
CA ARG A 99 2.70 4.43 25.09
C ARG A 99 1.93 3.86 26.28
N ALA A 100 1.62 4.68 27.27
CA ALA A 100 0.86 4.27 28.45
C ALA A 100 -0.59 3.92 28.10
N ALA A 101 -1.20 4.63 27.14
CA ALA A 101 -2.55 4.36 26.64
C ALA A 101 -2.62 3.12 25.71
N THR A 102 -1.49 2.70 25.12
CA THR A 102 -1.45 1.58 24.16
C THR A 102 -0.37 0.53 24.48
N PRO A 103 -0.33 -0.01 25.71
CA PRO A 103 0.80 -0.82 26.20
C PRO A 103 0.96 -2.15 25.45
N GLY A 104 -0.16 -2.73 24.96
CA GLY A 104 -0.19 -3.99 24.21
C GLY A 104 0.09 -3.86 22.71
N TRP A 105 0.36 -2.66 22.20
CA TRP A 105 0.52 -2.48 20.75
C TRP A 105 1.82 -3.11 20.25
N LYS A 106 1.69 -4.15 19.43
CA LYS A 106 2.81 -4.97 18.94
C LYS A 106 3.92 -4.14 18.25
N SER A 107 3.57 -3.06 17.56
CA SER A 107 4.52 -2.18 16.88
C SER A 107 5.49 -1.49 17.83
N TRP A 108 5.10 -1.23 19.08
CA TRP A 108 5.99 -0.60 20.06
C TRP A 108 7.14 -1.50 20.49
N GLN A 109 6.94 -2.82 20.43
CA GLN A 109 7.88 -3.82 20.93
C GLN A 109 8.66 -4.50 19.79
N ALA A 110 8.13 -4.49 18.56
CA ALA A 110 8.76 -5.11 17.41
C ALA A 110 10.04 -4.36 16.98
N LYS A 111 11.22 -4.94 17.24
CA LYS A 111 12.49 -4.44 16.71
C LYS A 111 12.56 -4.69 15.20
N GLY A 112 13.07 -3.72 14.44
CA GLY A 112 13.29 -3.86 12.99
C GLY A 112 12.03 -3.90 12.11
N HIS A 113 10.82 -3.82 12.68
CA HIS A 113 9.58 -3.88 11.91
C HIS A 113 8.78 -2.58 12.02
N PHE A 114 8.26 -2.13 10.88
CA PHE A 114 7.36 -0.98 10.77
C PHE A 114 6.00 -1.46 10.21
N PRO A 115 4.85 -0.88 10.63
CA PRO A 115 3.54 -1.21 10.07
C PRO A 115 3.38 -0.67 8.64
N MET A 116 4.00 -1.34 7.67
CA MET A 116 3.97 -0.97 6.25
C MET A 116 2.55 -0.80 5.69
N GLY A 117 1.56 -1.52 6.23
CA GLY A 117 0.16 -1.37 5.82
C GLY A 117 -0.36 0.06 5.97
N ILE A 118 0.11 0.84 6.97
CA ILE A 118 -0.27 2.25 7.11
C ILE A 118 0.28 3.06 5.93
N ALA A 119 1.58 2.93 5.64
CA ALA A 119 2.20 3.65 4.53
C ALA A 119 1.56 3.28 3.18
N LEU A 120 1.39 1.99 2.90
CA LEU A 120 0.83 1.49 1.64
C LEU A 120 -0.61 1.94 1.43
N SER A 121 -1.47 1.78 2.44
CA SER A 121 -2.88 2.19 2.34
C SER A 121 -3.03 3.71 2.26
N SER A 122 -2.29 4.47 3.08
CA SER A 122 -2.30 5.93 3.02
C SER A 122 -1.79 6.45 1.67
N ALA A 123 -0.79 5.81 1.07
CA ALA A 123 -0.31 6.17 -0.26
C ALA A 123 -1.36 5.93 -1.34
N LEU A 124 -2.04 4.78 -1.32
CA LEU A 124 -3.13 4.52 -2.27
C LEU A 124 -4.26 5.53 -2.09
N VAL A 125 -4.70 5.79 -0.86
CA VAL A 125 -5.77 6.75 -0.58
C VAL A 125 -5.37 8.15 -1.03
N ALA A 126 -4.16 8.61 -0.71
CA ALA A 126 -3.67 9.92 -1.13
C ALA A 126 -3.61 10.05 -2.65
N TYR A 127 -3.13 9.02 -3.34
CA TYR A 127 -3.11 8.96 -4.80
C TYR A 127 -4.53 9.06 -5.39
N LEU A 128 -5.47 8.26 -4.89
CA LEU A 128 -6.86 8.28 -5.37
C LEU A 128 -7.54 9.63 -5.11
N MET A 129 -7.30 10.23 -3.93
CA MET A 129 -7.81 11.57 -3.60
C MET A 129 -7.22 12.64 -4.52
N LEU A 130 -5.92 12.55 -4.81
CA LEU A 130 -5.24 13.46 -5.74
C LEU A 130 -5.81 13.31 -7.16
N ARG A 131 -6.12 12.09 -7.61
CA ARG A 131 -6.76 11.90 -8.92
C ARG A 131 -8.22 12.30 -8.97
N ALA A 132 -8.95 12.21 -7.85
CA ALA A 132 -10.35 12.59 -7.77
C ALA A 132 -10.56 14.11 -7.65
N PHE A 133 -9.67 14.81 -6.94
CA PHE A 133 -9.85 16.22 -6.56
C PHE A 133 -8.68 17.14 -6.92
N GLY A 134 -7.58 16.59 -7.44
CA GLY A 134 -6.42 17.37 -7.83
C GLY A 134 -6.64 18.17 -9.11
N PRO A 135 -5.75 19.13 -9.40
CA PRO A 135 -5.79 19.87 -10.65
C PRO A 135 -5.66 18.93 -11.85
N ALA A 136 -6.43 19.23 -12.90
CA ALA A 136 -6.45 18.50 -14.17
C ALA A 136 -5.13 18.64 -14.94
#